data_AF-A0A2P6S2B3-F1
#
_entry.id   AF-A0A2P6S2B3-F1
#
_cell.length_a   1.000
_cell.length_b   1.000
_cell.length_c   1.000
_cell.angle_alpha   90.00
_cell.angle_beta   90.00
_cell.angle_gamma   90.00
#
_symmetry.space_group_name_H-M   'P 1'
#
loop_
_entity.id
_entity.type
_entity.pdbx_description
1 polymer ?
#
loop_
_entity_poly.entity_id
_entity_poly.type
_entity_poly.pdbx_seq_one_letter_code
_entity_poly.pdbx_strand_id
1 'polypeptide(L)'
;MNLDYLSWLSGITNLMHLIYKRIRMEGFFVFDFYHLYPKFLDLVVPYIKEGKIAYVEDIVEGLENGPASLVRIFSGRNAGKGVVAVARE
;
A
#
# COMPACT_ATOMS: atom_id res chain seq x y z
N MET A 1 27.59 -24.57 17.98
CA MET A 1 26.11 -24.53 18.12
C MET A 1 25.60 -23.63 17.02
N ASN A 2 24.87 -24.17 16.06
CA ASN A 2 24.50 -23.44 14.85
C ASN A 2 23.28 -22.54 15.12
N LEU A 3 23.37 -21.25 14.78
CA LEU A 3 22.36 -20.21 15.06
C LEU A 3 21.13 -20.28 14.12
N ASP A 4 21.11 -21.23 13.18
CA ASP A 4 20.06 -21.39 12.16
C ASP A 4 18.66 -21.73 12.73
N TYR A 5 18.56 -22.22 13.97
CA TYR A 5 17.27 -22.53 14.61
C TYR A 5 16.39 -21.29 14.86
N LEU A 6 16.98 -20.11 15.01
CA LEU A 6 16.23 -18.86 15.24
C LEU A 6 15.58 -18.31 13.97
N SER A 7 15.96 -18.80 12.78
CA SER A 7 15.36 -18.39 11.50
C SER A 7 13.92 -18.86 11.31
N TRP A 8 13.47 -19.87 12.06
CA TRP A 8 12.07 -20.33 12.03
C TRP A 8 11.13 -19.45 12.88
N LEU A 9 11.68 -18.61 13.76
CA LEU A 9 10.91 -17.67 14.60
C LEU A 9 10.64 -16.33 13.90
N SER A 10 11.25 -16.06 12.74
CA SER A 10 11.07 -14.82 11.99
C SER A 10 9.84 -14.82 11.06
N GLY A 11 8.97 -15.83 11.17
CA GLY A 11 7.72 -15.94 10.43
C GLY A 11 6.49 -15.41 11.18
N ILE A 12 5.29 -15.66 10.63
CA ILE A 12 4.02 -15.30 11.28
C ILE A 12 3.75 -16.29 12.42
N THR A 13 3.97 -15.87 13.67
CA THR A 13 3.85 -16.74 14.85
C THR A 13 2.46 -16.78 15.49
N ASN A 14 1.52 -15.94 15.05
CA ASN A 14 0.24 -15.70 15.71
C ASN A 14 -0.98 -16.26 14.96
N LEU A 15 -0.80 -17.15 13.98
CA LEU A 15 -1.89 -17.69 13.16
C LEU A 15 -2.96 -18.44 13.96
N MET A 16 -2.63 -19.04 15.11
CA MET A 16 -3.61 -19.66 16.00
C MET A 16 -4.69 -18.69 16.49
N HIS A 17 -4.41 -17.37 16.51
CA HIS A 17 -5.43 -16.37 16.81
C HIS A 17 -6.56 -16.36 15.79
N LEU A 18 -6.32 -16.76 14.54
CA LEU A 18 -7.37 -16.84 13.52
C LEU A 18 -8.48 -17.80 13.95
N ILE A 19 -8.10 -18.92 14.58
CA ILE A 19 -9.04 -19.94 15.06
C ILE A 19 -9.73 -19.47 16.33
N TYR A 20 -8.95 -19.17 17.38
CA TYR A 20 -9.52 -18.88 18.70
C TYR A 20 -10.33 -17.58 18.74
N LYS A 21 -9.93 -16.58 17.94
CA LYS A 21 -10.67 -15.32 17.81
C LYS A 21 -11.66 -15.32 16.63
N ARG A 22 -11.74 -16.41 15.87
CA ARG A 22 -12.63 -16.56 14.70
C ARG A 22 -12.44 -15.41 13.68
N ILE A 23 -11.20 -15.06 13.39
CA ILE A 23 -10.85 -13.97 12.46
C ILE A 23 -10.98 -14.49 11.01
N ARG A 24 -11.61 -13.70 10.14
CA ARG A 24 -11.55 -13.88 8.68
C ARG A 24 -10.36 -13.11 8.13
N MET A 25 -9.40 -13.82 7.53
CA MET A 25 -8.28 -13.26 6.77
C MET A 25 -8.50 -13.61 5.30
N GLU A 26 -8.75 -12.60 4.47
CA GLU A 26 -9.13 -12.79 3.07
C GLU A 26 -8.38 -11.78 2.20
N GLY A 27 -7.68 -12.29 1.19
CA GLY A 27 -7.12 -11.46 0.13
C GLY A 27 -8.19 -11.08 -0.88
N PHE A 28 -8.04 -9.94 -1.52
CA PHE A 28 -8.87 -9.53 -2.64
C PHE A 28 -8.00 -8.87 -3.70
N PHE A 29 -8.50 -8.81 -4.94
CA PHE A 29 -7.80 -8.17 -6.04
C PHE A 29 -8.62 -7.03 -6.63
N VAL A 30 -8.01 -5.87 -6.83
CA VAL A 30 -8.74 -4.66 -7.26
C VAL A 30 -9.43 -4.84 -8.63
N PHE A 31 -8.88 -5.69 -9.49
CA PHE A 31 -9.43 -5.94 -10.83
C PHE A 31 -10.80 -6.62 -10.80
N ASP A 32 -11.10 -7.39 -9.76
CA ASP A 32 -12.42 -8.03 -9.58
C ASP A 32 -13.52 -6.98 -9.33
N PHE A 33 -13.15 -5.75 -8.93
CA PHE A 33 -14.07 -4.69 -8.51
C PHE A 33 -14.10 -3.47 -9.44
N TYR A 34 -13.45 -3.51 -10.61
CA TYR A 34 -13.46 -2.35 -11.52
C TYR A 34 -14.86 -1.94 -12.00
N HIS A 35 -15.82 -2.86 -11.98
CA HIS A 35 -17.23 -2.55 -12.25
C HIS A 35 -17.84 -1.55 -11.24
N LEU A 36 -17.25 -1.39 -10.05
CA LEU A 36 -17.64 -0.39 -9.05
C LEU A 36 -16.94 0.95 -9.23
N TYR A 37 -15.94 1.06 -10.11
CA TYR A 37 -15.11 2.26 -10.25
C TYR A 37 -15.91 3.54 -10.53
N PRO A 38 -16.95 3.55 -11.39
CA PRO A 38 -17.78 4.75 -11.59
C PRO A 38 -18.47 5.21 -10.29
N LYS A 39 -19.08 4.26 -9.57
CA LYS A 39 -19.73 4.53 -8.27
C LYS A 39 -18.73 5.01 -7.21
N PHE A 40 -17.51 4.48 -7.25
CA PHE A 40 -16.44 4.94 -6.38
C PHE A 40 -16.05 6.40 -6.66
N LEU A 41 -15.94 6.80 -7.94
CA LEU A 41 -15.66 8.19 -8.30
C LEU A 41 -16.78 9.14 -7.88
N ASP A 42 -18.04 8.76 -8.09
CA ASP A 42 -19.22 9.54 -7.66
C ASP A 42 -19.19 9.81 -6.14
N LEU A 43 -18.64 8.88 -5.36
CA LEU A 43 -18.50 9.02 -3.91
C LEU A 43 -17.24 9.78 -3.51
N VAL A 44 -16.06 9.42 -4.03
CA VAL A 44 -14.78 9.90 -3.48
C VAL A 44 -14.45 11.32 -3.93
N VAL A 45 -14.80 11.69 -5.16
CA VAL A 45 -14.44 13.00 -5.74
C VAL A 45 -15.06 14.16 -4.96
N PRO A 46 -16.36 14.15 -4.62
CA PRO A 46 -16.94 15.19 -3.76
C PRO A 46 -16.26 15.27 -2.39
N TYR A 47 -15.95 14.15 -1.77
CA TYR A 47 -15.33 14.13 -0.45
C TYR A 47 -13.92 14.72 -0.46
N ILE A 48 -13.14 14.50 -1.53
CA ILE A 48 -11.84 15.16 -1.71
C ILE A 48 -12.04 16.67 -1.88
N LYS A 49 -12.98 17.09 -2.74
CA LYS A 49 -13.28 18.52 -2.97
C LYS A 49 -13.77 19.24 -1.72
N GLU A 50 -14.54 18.55 -0.88
CA GLU A 50 -15.05 19.06 0.40
C GLU A 50 -14.01 18.97 1.53
N GLY A 51 -12.81 18.43 1.27
CA GLY A 51 -11.76 18.26 2.29
C GLY A 51 -12.07 17.18 3.34
N LYS A 52 -13.11 16.36 3.13
CA LYS A 52 -13.46 15.22 4.00
C LYS A 52 -12.49 14.06 3.83
N ILE A 53 -11.82 13.98 2.69
CA ILE A 53 -10.73 13.04 2.43
C ILE A 53 -9.49 13.84 2.05
N ALA A 54 -8.42 13.69 2.84
CA ALA A 54 -7.10 14.19 2.52
C ALA A 54 -6.24 13.05 1.96
N TYR A 55 -5.37 13.38 1.01
CA TYR A 55 -4.37 12.45 0.47
C TYR A 55 -2.99 13.10 0.54
N VAL A 56 -1.95 12.27 0.72
CA VAL A 56 -0.56 12.72 0.80
C VAL A 56 0.23 11.99 -0.28
N GLU A 57 0.98 12.75 -1.07
CA GLU A 57 1.88 12.25 -2.09
C GLU A 57 3.32 12.58 -1.73
N ASP A 58 4.21 11.64 -2.05
CA ASP A 58 5.65 11.80 -2.02
C ASP A 58 6.13 11.84 -3.47
N ILE A 59 6.32 13.05 -3.97
CA ILE A 59 6.59 13.30 -5.39
C ILE A 59 8.10 13.39 -5.60
N VAL A 60 8.60 12.61 -6.55
CA VAL A 60 9.97 12.64 -7.04
C VAL A 60 9.96 13.11 -8.49
N GLU A 61 10.75 14.13 -8.82
CA GLU A 61 10.87 14.64 -10.18
C GLU A 61 11.84 13.79 -11.01
N GLY A 62 11.57 13.64 -12.31
CA GLY A 62 12.48 13.01 -13.26
C GLY A 62 12.35 11.48 -13.33
N LEU A 63 12.22 10.96 -14.56
CA LEU A 63 12.09 9.53 -14.81
C LEU A 63 13.33 8.74 -14.34
N GLU A 64 14.50 9.37 -14.43
CA GLU A 64 15.77 8.83 -13.97
C GLU A 64 15.76 8.45 -12.48
N ASN A 65 14.90 9.08 -11.68
CA ASN A 65 14.75 8.79 -10.26
C ASN A 65 13.75 7.66 -9.97
N GLY A 66 13.07 7.12 -10.99
CA GLY A 66 12.12 6.02 -10.86
C GLY A 66 12.66 4.79 -10.10
N PRO A 67 13.83 4.25 -10.47
CA PRO A 67 14.44 3.12 -9.74
C PRO A 67 14.67 3.42 -8.27
N ALA A 68 15.20 4.62 -7.95
CA ALA A 68 15.43 5.04 -6.57
C ALA A 68 14.12 5.19 -5.80
N SER A 69 13.08 5.74 -6.43
CA SER A 69 11.73 5.88 -5.87
C SER A 69 11.11 4.52 -5.53
N LEU A 70 11.28 3.51 -6.40
CA LEU A 70 10.80 2.15 -6.12
C LEU A 70 11.49 1.54 -4.88
N VAL A 71 12.80 1.72 -4.74
CA VAL A 71 13.54 1.24 -3.55
C VAL A 71 13.04 1.94 -2.28
N ARG A 72 12.69 3.24 -2.34
CA ARG A 72 12.13 3.96 -1.20
C ARG A 72 10.87 3.29 -0.65
N ILE A 73 9.99 2.79 -1.51
CA ILE A 73 8.76 2.08 -1.12
C ILE A 73 9.07 0.85 -0.25
N PHE A 74 9.98 -0.01 -0.68
CA PHE A 74 10.34 -1.24 0.05
C PHE A 74 11.15 -0.98 1.32
N SER A 75 11.80 0.18 1.41
CA SER A 75 12.54 0.62 2.60
C SER A 75 11.72 1.47 3.58
N GLY A 76 10.43 1.72 3.30
CA GLY A 76 9.55 2.54 4.13
C GLY A 76 9.93 4.03 4.17
N ARG A 77 10.63 4.54 3.14
CA ARG A 77 11.11 5.93 3.08
C ARG A 77 10.16 6.89 2.34
N ASN A 78 8.99 6.43 1.91
CA ASN A 78 7.96 7.27 1.28
C ASN A 78 6.94 7.76 2.32
N ALA A 79 6.64 9.05 2.30
CA ALA A 79 5.58 9.65 3.11
C ALA A 79 4.29 9.74 2.29
N GLY A 80 3.48 8.68 2.30
CA GLY A 80 2.25 8.60 1.51
C GLY A 80 2.45 7.91 0.16
N LYS A 81 1.67 8.29 -0.86
CA LYS A 81 1.73 7.67 -2.19
C LYS A 81 2.98 8.16 -2.93
N GLY A 82 3.92 7.25 -3.21
CA GLY A 82 5.07 7.57 -4.07
C GLY A 82 4.62 7.83 -5.52
N VAL A 83 5.02 8.98 -6.07
CA VAL A 83 4.73 9.42 -7.43
C VAL A 83 6.03 9.88 -8.09
N VAL A 84 6.21 9.55 -9.38
CA VAL A 84 7.31 10.08 -10.19
C VAL A 84 6.74 11.05 -11.21
N ALA A 85 7.06 12.33 -11.07
CA ALA A 85 6.70 13.37 -12.02
C ALA A 85 7.69 13.37 -13.19
N VAL A 86 7.26 12.83 -14.33
CA VAL A 86 8.12 12.68 -15.53
C VAL A 86 8.25 13.99 -16.30
N ALA A 87 7.15 14.73 -16.40
CA ALA A 87 7.08 16.05 -16.98
C ALA A 87 6.03 16.85 -16.21
N ARG A 88 6.24 18.17 -16.14
CA ARG A 88 5.24 19.11 -15.65
C ARG A 88 4.70 19.90 -16.83
N GLU A 89 3.41 20.23 -16.76
CA GLU A 89 2.77 21.15 -17.70
C GLU A 89 3.29 22.58 -17.52
#